data_AF-A0A4V2E165-F1
#
_entry.id   AF-A0A4V2E165-F1
#
_cell.length_a   1.000
_cell.length_b   1.000
_cell.length_c   1.000
_cell.angle_alpha   90.00
_cell.angle_beta   90.00
_cell.angle_gamma   90.00
#
_symmetry.space_group_name_H-M   'P 1'
#
loop_
_entity.id
_entity.type
_entity.pdbx_description
1 polymer ?
#
loop_
_entity_poly.entity_id
_entity_poly.type
_entity_poly.pdbx_seq_one_letter_code
_entity_poly.pdbx_strand_id
1 'polypeptide(L)' 'MRRKQILLHDYFAQWIEVYKDGAVRERTLDKYWLSHRHLQEIAPNLKLVDTVNSFV' A
#
# COMPACT_ATOMS: atom_id res chain seq x y z
N MET A 1 18.05 12.67 13.70
CA MET A 1 17.12 12.71 12.56
C MET A 1 16.03 11.65 12.80
N ARG A 2 14.75 12.01 12.99
CA ARG A 2 13.68 11.01 13.20
C ARG A 2 13.41 10.28 11.89
N ARG A 3 13.42 8.94 11.88
CA ARG A 3 12.94 8.15 10.73
C ARG A 3 11.45 8.45 10.52
N LYS A 4 11.08 8.91 9.33
CA LYS A 4 9.67 9.05 8.93
C LYS A 4 9.06 7.65 8.91
N GLN A 5 8.03 7.42 9.73
CA GLN A 5 7.29 6.17 9.70
C GLN A 5 6.29 6.24 8.53
N ILE A 6 6.26 5.18 7.72
CA ILE A 6 5.39 5.07 6.55
C ILE A 6 4.31 4.05 6.88
N LEU A 7 3.04 4.38 6.61
CA LEU A 7 1.94 3.44 6.71
C LEU A 7 1.96 2.48 5.53
N LEU A 8 1.59 1.23 5.76
CA LEU A 8 1.58 0.21 4.72
C LEU A 8 0.67 0.61 3.54
N HIS A 9 -0.53 1.11 3.82
CA HIS A 9 -1.46 1.50 2.76
C HIS A 9 -0.94 2.71 1.96
N ASP A 10 -0.30 3.69 2.60
CA ASP A 10 0.31 4.84 1.91
C ASP A 10 1.43 4.41 0.96
N TYR A 11 2.27 3.47 1.40
CA TYR A 11 3.30 2.89 0.54
C TYR A 11 2.68 2.13 -0.64
N PHE A 12 1.60 1.36 -0.37
CA PHE A 12 0.91 0.61 -1.41
C PHE A 12 0.30 1.54 -2.48
N ALA A 13 -0.30 2.67 -2.09
CA ALA A 13 -0.79 3.68 -3.03
C ALA A 13 0.34 4.24 -3.92
N GLN A 14 1.46 4.64 -3.33
CA GLN A 14 2.62 5.12 -4.10
C GLN A 14 3.14 4.06 -5.07
N TRP A 15 3.17 2.80 -4.66
CA TRP A 15 3.58 1.71 -5.56
C TRP A 15 2.61 1.52 -6.73
N ILE A 16 1.29 1.71 -6.53
CA ILE A 16 0.30 1.68 -7.61
C ILE A 16 0.59 2.82 -8.60
N GLU A 17 0.77 4.04 -8.12
CA GLU A 17 1.03 5.22 -8.97
C GLU A 17 2.33 5.07 -9.77
N VAL A 18 3.41 4.61 -9.12
CA VAL A 18 4.73 4.51 -9.77
C VAL A 18 4.81 3.36 -10.77
N TYR A 19 4.16 2.22 -10.50
CA TYR A 19 4.40 0.98 -11.25
C TYR A 19 3.18 0.41 -11.98
N LYS A 20 1.97 0.86 -11.67
CA LYS A 20 0.73 0.32 -12.25
C LYS A 20 -0.02 1.35 -13.07
N ASP A 21 -0.06 2.60 -12.65
CA ASP A 21 -0.69 3.66 -13.43
C ASP A 21 -0.03 3.80 -14.81
N GLY A 22 -0.85 3.86 -15.86
CA GLY A 22 -0.40 3.82 -17.27
C GLY A 22 0.23 2.50 -17.74
N ALA A 23 0.69 1.62 -16.84
CA ALA A 23 1.34 0.34 -17.18
C ALA A 23 0.36 -0.83 -17.34
N VAL A 24 -0.82 -0.74 -16.72
CA VAL A 24 -1.88 -1.75 -16.85
C VAL A 24 -3.18 -1.12 -17.36
N ARG A 25 -4.10 -1.96 -17.87
CA ARG A 25 -5.45 -1.51 -18.27
C ARG A 25 -6.19 -0.93 -17.07
N GLU A 26 -7.02 0.06 -17.32
CA GLU A 26 -7.84 0.76 -16.32
C GLU A 26 -8.62 -0.21 -15.40
N ARG A 27 -9.30 -1.22 -15.97
CA ARG A 27 -10.02 -2.25 -15.19
C ARG A 27 -9.13 -3.06 -14.24
N THR A 28 -7.85 -3.20 -14.55
CA THR A 28 -6.87 -3.84 -13.68
C THR A 28 -6.36 -2.86 -12.63
N LEU A 29 -6.16 -1.60 -12.99
CA LEU A 29 -5.79 -0.52 -12.07
C LEU A 29 -6.87 -0.33 -10.98
N ASP A 30 -8.14 -0.37 -11.36
CA ASP A 30 -9.28 -0.32 -10.43
C ASP A 30 -9.20 -1.39 -9.33
N LYS A 31 -8.71 -2.59 -9.66
CA LYS A 31 -8.54 -3.68 -8.70
C LYS A 31 -7.45 -3.37 -7.68
N TYR A 32 -6.35 -2.76 -8.10
CA TYR A 32 -5.30 -2.31 -7.18
C TYR A 32 -5.84 -1.24 -6.22
N TRP A 33 -6.62 -0.28 -6.72
CA TRP A 33 -7.25 0.73 -5.86
C TRP A 33 -8.31 0.16 -4.93
N LEU A 34 -9.06 -0.87 -5.37
CA LEU A 34 -9.97 -1.60 -4.49
C LEU A 34 -9.20 -2.30 -3.35
N SER A 35 -8.08 -2.96 -3.66
CA SER A 35 -7.21 -3.56 -2.64
C SER A 35 -6.62 -2.51 -1.69
N HIS A 36 -6.27 -1.32 -2.19
CA HIS A 36 -5.81 -0.22 -1.34
C HIS A 36 -6.89 0.22 -0.36
N ARG A 37 -8.13 0.44 -0.82
CA ARG A 37 -9.26 0.76 0.07
C ARG A 37 -9.49 -0.31 1.13
N HIS A 38 -9.47 -1.58 0.74
CA HIS A 38 -9.61 -2.68 1.69
C HIS A 38 -8.47 -2.70 2.72
N LEU A 39 -7.25 -2.40 2.29
CA LEU A 39 -6.08 -2.32 3.17
C LEU A 39 -6.21 -1.18 4.20
N GLN A 40 -6.81 -0.05 3.81
CA GLN A 40 -7.15 1.04 4.73
C GLN A 40 -8.20 0.63 5.77
N GLU A 41 -9.14 -0.27 5.43
CA GLU A 41 -10.15 -0.76 6.37
C GLU A 41 -9.56 -1.71 7.42
N ILE A 42 -8.73 -2.67 6.97
CA ILE A 42 -8.24 -3.75 7.85
C ILE A 42 -6.96 -3.38 8.60
N ALA A 43 -6.16 -2.44 8.09
CA ALA A 43 -4.85 -2.10 8.62
C ALA A 43 -4.50 -0.60 8.49
N PRO A 44 -5.39 0.33 8.92
CA PRO A 44 -5.21 1.78 8.71
C PRO A 44 -3.94 2.35 9.33
N ASN A 45 -3.49 1.79 10.44
CA ASN A 45 -2.35 2.31 11.20
C ASN A 45 -1.12 1.38 11.15
N LEU A 46 -1.17 0.33 10.33
CA LEU A 46 -0.07 -0.62 10.22
C LEU A 46 1.12 0.07 9.57
N LYS A 47 2.23 0.15 10.28
CA LYS A 47 3.46 0.74 9.75
C LYS A 47 4.14 -0.31 8.87
N LEU A 48 4.72 0.14 7.76
CA LEU A 48 5.40 -0.73 6.81
C LEU A 48 6.50 -1.57 7.48
N VAL A 49 7.22 -0.98 8.44
CA VAL A 49 8.30 -1.63 9.19
C VAL A 49 7.83 -2.78 10.08
N ASP A 50 6.53 -2.83 10.40
CA ASP A 50 5.97 -3.84 11.29
C ASP A 50 5.43 -5.06 10.51
N THR A 51 5.35 -4.99 9.18
CA THR A 51 4.77 -6.04 8.32
C THR A 51 5.56 -7.35 8.28
N VAL A 52 6.84 -7.32 8.63
CA VAL A 52 7.76 -8.48 8.57
C VAL A 52 7.92 -9.21 9.91
N ASN A 53 7.44 -8.63 11.03
CA ASN A 53 7.77 -9.12 12.38
C ASN A 53 6.75 -10.10 12.97
N SER A 54 5.80 -10.62 12.19
CA SER A 54 4.72 -11.47 12.72
C SER A 54 5.04 -12.96 12.78
N PHE A 55 6.13 -13.43 12.14
CA PHE A 55 6.40 -14.86 11.98
C PHE A 55 7.89 -15.26 12.01
N VAL A 56 8.77 -14.45 12.62
CA VAL A 56 10.17 -14.82 12.89
C VAL A 56 10.53 -14.47 14.32
#